data_AF-A0A1G5XEG3-F1
#
_entry.id   AF-A0A1G5XEG3-F1
#
_cell.length_a   1.000
_cell.length_b   1.000
_cell.length_c   1.000
_cell.angle_alpha   90.00
_cell.angle_beta   90.00
_cell.angle_gamma   90.00
#
_symmetry.space_group_name_H-M   'P 1'
#
loop_
_entity.id
_entity.type
_entity.pdbx_description
1 polymer ?
#
loop_
_entity_poly.entity_id
_entity_poly.type
_entity_poly.pdbx_seq_one_letter_code
_entity_poly.pdbx_strand_id
1 'polypeptide(L)'
;MSTTTLSYNLISEKQRIGYEGMRSFALATSKVGDDDLQYWLNKSSDYAPGLMKAAYGTFLTDLIFLYEHDYVADLAAEAFNVNWQRTSPVGFSLCNDYNCLYITGESDHSMGMTVAGNAEDIWKFRFTCSFAYSLLEQLVGTNIWEDHNIGSVTLGLLQRYMNNESLEL
;
A
#
# COMPACT_ATOMS: atom_id res chain seq x y z
N MET A 1 4.93 -14.05 -6.74
CA MET A 1 5.18 -13.35 -5.47
C MET A 1 5.78 -14.33 -4.46
N SER A 2 6.94 -14.02 -3.86
CA SER A 2 7.47 -14.78 -2.71
C SER A 2 7.29 -13.92 -1.48
N THR A 3 6.43 -14.36 -0.56
CA THR A 3 6.04 -13.57 0.61
C THR A 3 6.64 -14.18 1.86
N THR A 4 7.44 -13.41 2.60
CA THR A 4 8.04 -13.83 3.87
C THR A 4 7.57 -12.89 4.96
N THR A 5 6.68 -13.35 5.83
CA THR A 5 6.27 -12.61 7.04
C THR A 5 7.24 -12.97 8.17
N LEU A 6 8.00 -11.99 8.67
CA LEU A 6 8.81 -12.11 9.88
C LEU A 6 8.11 -11.36 11.02
N SER A 7 7.39 -12.09 11.87
CA SER A 7 6.74 -11.55 13.07
C SER A 7 7.64 -11.80 14.28
N TYR A 8 8.17 -10.75 14.91
CA TYR A 8 8.85 -10.85 16.21
C TYR A 8 7.86 -10.46 17.32
N ASN A 9 7.59 -11.38 18.25
CA ASN A 9 6.72 -11.14 19.41
C ASN A 9 7.57 -10.92 20.67
N LEU A 10 7.41 -9.76 21.32
CA LEU A 10 7.72 -9.59 22.73
C LEU A 10 6.39 -9.64 23.48
N ILE A 11 6.24 -10.62 24.37
CA ILE A 11 5.01 -10.82 25.15
C ILE A 11 5.11 -9.93 26.40
N SER A 12 4.30 -8.88 26.46
CA SER A 12 4.12 -8.06 27.66
C SER A 12 2.75 -8.36 28.27
N GLU A 13 2.72 -8.86 29.51
CA GLU A 13 1.50 -9.26 30.26
C GLU A 13 0.56 -8.09 30.59
N LYS A 14 0.80 -6.86 30.10
CA LYS A 14 0.12 -5.63 30.54
C LYS A 14 -0.80 -4.93 29.53
N GLN A 15 -1.02 -5.43 28.32
CA GLN A 15 -1.79 -4.70 27.28
C GLN A 15 -3.05 -5.43 26.77
N ARG A 16 -4.16 -4.67 26.67
CA ARG A 16 -5.52 -5.10 26.28
C ARG A 16 -5.64 -5.67 24.85
N ILE A 17 -4.60 -5.57 24.02
CA ILE A 17 -4.58 -5.97 22.59
C ILE A 17 -3.80 -7.27 22.32
N GLY A 18 -3.13 -7.83 23.33
CA GLY A 18 -2.48 -9.14 23.25
C GLY A 18 -1.07 -9.17 22.61
N TYR A 19 -0.55 -8.04 22.12
CA TYR A 19 0.83 -7.89 21.62
C TYR A 19 1.39 -6.52 22.00
N GLU A 20 2.73 -6.43 22.13
CA GLU A 20 3.44 -5.16 22.39
C GLU A 20 3.57 -4.34 21.10
N GLY A 21 4.04 -4.98 20.03
CA GLY A 21 4.09 -4.39 18.70
C GLY A 21 4.14 -5.45 17.61
N MET A 22 3.75 -5.06 16.40
CA MET A 22 3.65 -5.92 15.23
C MET A 22 4.27 -5.22 14.04
N ARG A 23 5.09 -5.95 13.29
CA ARG A 23 5.69 -5.47 12.04
C ARG A 23 5.45 -6.47 10.93
N SER A 24 5.03 -5.99 9.77
CA SER A 24 4.91 -6.78 8.55
C SER A 24 5.82 -6.25 7.46
N PHE A 25 6.03 -7.08 6.45
CA PHE A 25 6.73 -6.73 5.23
C PHE A 25 6.00 -7.36 4.05
N ALA A 26 5.58 -6.56 3.07
CA ALA A 26 5.13 -7.03 1.77
C ALA A 26 6.22 -6.76 0.74
N LEU A 27 6.76 -7.83 0.14
CA LEU A 27 7.80 -7.73 -0.87
C LEU A 27 7.24 -8.17 -2.23
N ALA A 28 7.46 -7.37 -3.27
CA ALA A 28 7.08 -7.73 -4.63
C ALA A 28 8.23 -7.50 -5.61
N THR A 29 8.47 -8.51 -6.45
CA THR A 29 9.41 -8.47 -7.58
C THR A 29 8.70 -8.39 -8.93
N SER A 30 7.37 -8.46 -8.91
CA SER A 30 6.47 -8.40 -10.06
C SER A 30 5.28 -7.54 -9.70
N LYS A 31 4.62 -6.96 -10.70
CA LYS A 31 3.39 -6.19 -10.51
C LYS A 31 2.40 -6.99 -9.65
N VAL A 32 1.82 -6.35 -8.64
CA VAL A 32 0.72 -6.90 -7.84
C VAL A 32 -0.58 -6.49 -8.50
N GLY A 33 -1.30 -7.47 -9.03
CA GLY A 33 -2.59 -7.26 -9.68
C GLY A 33 -3.76 -7.73 -8.83
N ASP A 34 -4.95 -7.62 -9.41
CA ASP A 34 -6.21 -8.03 -8.79
C ASP A 34 -6.15 -9.48 -8.29
N ASP A 35 -5.59 -10.40 -9.08
CA ASP A 35 -5.47 -11.81 -8.72
C ASP A 35 -4.63 -12.04 -7.47
N ASP A 36 -3.53 -11.29 -7.31
CA ASP A 36 -2.66 -11.37 -6.13
C ASP A 36 -3.40 -10.84 -4.89
N LEU A 37 -4.09 -9.71 -5.01
CA LEU A 37 -4.86 -9.13 -3.91
C LEU A 37 -6.03 -10.05 -3.51
N GLN A 38 -6.79 -10.53 -4.47
CA GLN A 38 -7.91 -11.45 -4.25
C GLN A 38 -7.45 -12.76 -3.62
N TYR A 39 -6.30 -13.30 -4.01
CA TYR A 39 -5.72 -14.47 -3.38
C TYR A 39 -5.58 -14.27 -1.86
N TRP A 40 -5.00 -13.15 -1.43
CA TRP A 40 -4.80 -12.87 -0.01
C TRP A 40 -6.11 -12.53 0.71
N LEU A 41 -7.02 -11.80 0.09
CA LEU A 41 -8.36 -11.53 0.65
C LEU A 41 -9.14 -12.82 0.94
N ASN A 42 -9.06 -13.80 0.03
CA ASN A 42 -9.70 -15.11 0.19
C ASN A 42 -9.09 -15.95 1.32
N LYS A 43 -7.88 -15.62 1.79
CA LYS A 43 -7.23 -16.27 2.93
C LYS A 43 -7.73 -15.76 4.29
N SER A 44 -8.60 -14.76 4.31
CA SER A 44 -9.13 -14.17 5.55
C SER A 44 -9.67 -15.21 6.55
N SER A 45 -10.38 -16.25 6.09
CA SER A 45 -10.92 -17.31 6.96
C SER A 45 -9.88 -18.26 7.52
N ASP A 46 -8.69 -18.34 6.92
CA ASP A 46 -7.61 -19.25 7.31
C ASP A 46 -6.90 -18.77 8.59
N TYR A 47 -7.08 -17.50 8.96
CA TYR A 47 -6.45 -16.88 10.14
C TYR A 47 -7.43 -16.81 11.31
N ALA A 48 -7.14 -17.60 12.35
CA ALA A 48 -7.93 -17.60 13.58
C ALA A 48 -7.93 -16.22 14.27
N PRO A 49 -9.06 -15.79 14.88
CA PRO A 49 -9.13 -14.56 15.64
C PRO A 49 -8.03 -14.46 16.71
N GLY A 50 -7.48 -13.25 16.89
CA GLY A 50 -6.35 -12.99 17.78
C GLY A 50 -5.09 -12.58 17.01
N LEU A 51 -3.93 -13.01 17.49
CA LEU A 51 -2.63 -12.56 16.98
C LEU A 51 -2.41 -12.88 15.50
N MET A 52 -2.86 -14.05 15.04
CA MET A 52 -2.73 -14.44 13.63
C MET A 52 -3.59 -13.57 12.71
N LYS A 53 -4.80 -13.21 13.16
CA LYS A 53 -5.68 -12.31 12.40
C LYS A 53 -5.14 -10.88 12.36
N ALA A 54 -4.55 -10.41 13.46
CA ALA A 54 -3.87 -9.11 13.51
C ALA A 54 -2.66 -9.09 12.56
N ALA A 55 -1.79 -10.11 12.59
CA ALA A 55 -0.63 -10.22 11.71
C ALA A 55 -1.02 -10.28 10.23
N TYR A 56 -2.09 -11.02 9.91
CA TYR A 56 -2.67 -11.04 8.58
C TYR A 56 -3.17 -9.64 8.16
N GLY A 57 -3.91 -8.94 9.02
CA GLY A 57 -4.41 -7.60 8.73
C GLY A 57 -3.29 -6.59 8.48
N THR A 58 -2.25 -6.61 9.32
CA THR A 58 -1.05 -5.78 9.19
C THR A 58 -0.32 -6.06 7.88
N PHE A 59 -0.12 -7.33 7.52
CA PHE A 59 0.43 -7.71 6.22
C PHE A 59 -0.46 -7.28 5.04
N LEU A 60 -1.79 -7.42 5.17
CA LEU A 60 -2.73 -7.06 4.12
C LEU A 60 -2.69 -5.54 3.85
N THR A 61 -2.47 -4.71 4.85
CA THR A 61 -2.24 -3.26 4.69
C THR A 61 -1.05 -2.98 3.79
N ASP A 62 0.11 -3.62 4.04
CA ASP A 62 1.30 -3.45 3.20
C ASP A 62 1.05 -3.92 1.76
N LEU A 63 0.28 -5.01 1.60
CA LEU A 63 -0.09 -5.53 0.29
C LEU A 63 -1.02 -4.56 -0.47
N ILE A 64 -2.02 -4.01 0.21
CA ILE A 64 -2.95 -3.02 -0.37
C ILE A 64 -2.18 -1.80 -0.84
N PHE A 65 -1.23 -1.30 -0.04
CA PHE A 65 -0.37 -0.21 -0.48
C PHE A 65 0.32 -0.52 -1.80
N LEU A 66 0.98 -1.67 -1.87
CA LEU A 66 1.76 -2.07 -3.03
C LEU A 66 0.86 -2.21 -4.27
N TYR A 67 -0.34 -2.78 -4.08
CA TYR A 67 -1.38 -2.85 -5.10
C TYR A 67 -1.82 -1.46 -5.58
N GLU A 68 -2.15 -0.54 -4.68
CA GLU A 68 -2.58 0.83 -5.03
C GLU A 68 -1.48 1.59 -5.78
N HIS A 69 -0.21 1.40 -5.38
CA HIS A 69 0.91 2.01 -6.08
C HIS A 69 1.08 1.44 -7.51
N ASP A 70 0.87 0.14 -7.70
CA ASP A 70 0.87 -0.49 -9.03
C ASP A 70 -0.34 -0.06 -9.86
N TYR A 71 -1.48 0.19 -9.24
CA TYR A 71 -2.66 0.73 -9.90
C TYR A 71 -2.46 2.18 -10.38
N VAL A 72 -1.85 3.03 -9.55
CA VAL A 72 -1.45 4.40 -9.97
C VAL A 72 -0.49 4.35 -11.14
N ALA A 73 0.44 3.40 -11.15
CA ALA A 73 1.36 3.22 -12.27
C ALA A 73 0.63 2.81 -13.55
N ASP A 74 -0.40 1.96 -13.50
CA ASP A 74 -1.24 1.66 -14.67
C ASP A 74 -1.96 2.90 -15.21
N LEU A 75 -2.58 3.69 -14.33
CA LEU A 75 -3.26 4.93 -14.73
C LEU A 75 -2.30 5.95 -15.34
N ALA A 76 -1.11 6.10 -14.74
CA ALA A 76 -0.06 6.98 -15.27
C ALA A 76 0.47 6.47 -16.62
N ALA A 77 0.60 5.16 -16.79
CA ALA A 77 1.04 4.55 -18.02
C ALA A 77 0.07 4.81 -19.18
N GLU A 78 -1.23 4.67 -18.91
CA GLU A 78 -2.29 5.01 -19.85
C GLU A 78 -2.29 6.52 -20.18
N ALA A 79 -2.20 7.37 -19.16
CA ALA A 79 -2.24 8.83 -19.32
C ALA A 79 -1.04 9.39 -20.11
N PHE A 80 0.14 8.80 -19.96
CA PHE A 80 1.37 9.26 -20.61
C PHE A 80 1.83 8.36 -21.77
N ASN A 81 1.02 7.37 -22.17
CA ASN A 81 1.34 6.42 -23.25
C ASN A 81 2.74 5.79 -23.08
N VAL A 82 3.06 5.33 -21.87
CA VAL A 82 4.29 4.61 -21.56
C VAL A 82 3.97 3.16 -21.22
N ASN A 83 4.92 2.26 -21.45
CA ASN A 83 4.84 0.88 -20.99
C ASN A 83 5.74 0.72 -19.77
N TRP A 84 5.26 0.04 -18.72
CA TRP A 84 6.02 -0.17 -17.51
C TRP A 84 5.94 -1.61 -17.03
N GLN A 85 6.99 -2.06 -16.35
CA GLN A 85 7.03 -3.34 -15.67
C GLN A 85 7.79 -3.22 -14.37
N ARG A 86 7.35 -3.96 -13.35
CA ARG A 86 8.12 -4.15 -12.11
C ARG A 86 9.25 -5.14 -12.37
N THR A 87 10.49 -4.68 -12.23
CA THR A 87 11.70 -5.48 -12.53
C THR A 87 12.66 -5.59 -11.35
N SER A 88 12.55 -4.70 -10.36
CA SER A 88 13.34 -4.73 -9.12
C SER A 88 12.41 -4.96 -7.92
N PRO A 89 12.92 -5.58 -6.84
CA PRO A 89 12.15 -5.74 -5.61
C PRO A 89 11.77 -4.39 -5.01
N VAL A 90 10.53 -4.30 -4.53
CA VAL A 90 10.08 -3.24 -3.62
C VAL A 90 9.53 -3.89 -2.36
N GLY A 91 9.71 -3.21 -1.24
CA GLY A 91 9.17 -3.62 0.04
C GLY A 91 8.32 -2.52 0.66
N PHE A 92 7.24 -2.90 1.33
CA PHE A 92 6.51 -2.03 2.23
C PHE A 92 6.48 -2.67 3.61
N SER A 93 6.59 -1.86 4.66
CA SER A 93 6.53 -2.32 6.04
C SER A 93 5.60 -1.46 6.88
N LEU A 94 4.64 -2.09 7.54
CA LEU A 94 3.83 -1.46 8.56
C LEU A 94 4.46 -1.77 9.92
N CYS A 95 4.75 -0.71 10.67
CA CYS A 95 4.98 -0.81 12.10
C CYS A 95 3.69 -0.45 12.83
N ASN A 96 3.14 -1.40 13.58
CA ASN A 96 2.00 -1.22 14.45
C ASN A 96 2.42 -1.58 15.88
N ASP A 97 3.03 -0.62 16.55
CA ASP A 97 3.48 -0.71 17.94
C ASP A 97 2.65 0.21 18.83
N TYR A 98 2.63 -0.02 20.14
CA TYR A 98 1.82 0.75 21.08
C TYR A 98 2.00 2.27 20.97
N ASN A 99 3.20 2.73 20.63
CA ASN A 99 3.53 4.15 20.52
C ASN A 99 3.56 4.68 19.08
N CYS A 100 3.55 3.81 18.07
CA CYS A 100 3.84 4.19 16.70
C CYS A 100 3.06 3.33 15.69
N LEU A 101 2.23 3.99 14.88
CA LEU A 101 1.74 3.45 13.61
C LEU A 101 2.39 4.22 12.47
N TYR A 102 3.11 3.52 11.60
CA TYR A 102 3.57 4.10 10.33
C TYR A 102 3.80 3.01 9.28
N ILE A 103 3.60 3.37 8.03
CA ILE A 103 4.01 2.59 6.86
C ILE A 103 5.31 3.20 6.34
N THR A 104 6.27 2.36 5.97
CA THR A 104 7.45 2.78 5.22
C THR A 104 7.56 1.96 3.95
N GLY A 105 7.97 2.65 2.90
CA GLY A 105 8.37 2.03 1.66
C GLY A 105 9.88 1.93 1.50
N GLU A 106 10.36 0.76 1.09
CA GLU A 106 11.75 0.45 0.81
C GLU A 106 11.88 0.09 -0.68
N SER A 107 12.47 0.98 -1.48
CA SER A 107 12.66 0.76 -2.91
C SER A 107 13.86 1.53 -3.46
N ASP A 108 14.30 1.17 -4.67
CA ASP A 108 15.24 2.01 -5.42
C ASP A 108 14.57 3.34 -5.85
N HIS A 109 15.36 4.30 -6.34
CA HIS A 109 14.81 5.58 -6.84
C HIS A 109 13.86 5.42 -8.03
N SER A 110 13.86 4.26 -8.68
CA SER A 110 12.93 3.93 -9.77
C SER A 110 11.64 3.27 -9.27
N MET A 111 11.51 3.09 -7.95
CA MET A 111 10.43 2.37 -7.26
C MET A 111 10.21 0.96 -7.82
N GLY A 112 11.31 0.34 -8.26
CA GLY A 112 11.35 -0.97 -8.92
C GLY A 112 10.66 -1.04 -10.28
N MET A 113 10.42 0.10 -10.94
CA MET A 113 9.73 0.19 -12.23
C MET A 113 10.71 0.50 -13.38
N THR A 114 10.79 -0.43 -14.33
CA THR A 114 11.36 -0.19 -15.66
C THR A 114 10.27 0.35 -16.58
N VAL A 115 10.55 1.46 -17.25
CA VAL A 115 9.58 2.21 -18.05
C VAL A 115 10.17 2.48 -19.43
N ALA A 116 9.38 2.28 -20.48
CA ALA A 116 9.73 2.53 -21.88
C ALA A 116 8.70 3.46 -22.53
N GLY A 117 9.17 4.43 -23.30
CA GLY A 117 8.37 5.49 -23.91
C GLY A 117 9.22 6.70 -24.28
N ASN A 118 8.59 7.83 -24.57
CA ASN A 118 9.32 9.09 -24.79
C ASN A 118 9.91 9.62 -23.48
N ALA A 119 11.04 10.32 -23.55
CA ALA A 119 11.72 10.83 -22.35
C ALA A 119 10.86 11.77 -21.50
N GLU A 120 10.06 12.64 -22.14
CA GLU A 120 9.15 13.56 -21.44
C GLU A 120 8.04 12.81 -20.70
N ASP A 121 7.44 11.81 -21.36
CA ASP A 121 6.35 11.01 -20.82
C ASP A 121 6.83 10.09 -19.69
N ILE A 122 8.03 9.52 -19.83
CA ILE A 122 8.68 8.75 -18.75
C ILE A 122 8.91 9.65 -17.53
N TRP A 123 9.35 10.89 -17.71
CA TRP A 123 9.56 11.81 -16.60
C TRP A 123 8.23 12.12 -15.88
N LYS A 124 7.15 12.41 -16.62
CA LYS A 124 5.82 12.63 -16.05
C LYS A 124 5.33 11.41 -15.28
N PHE A 125 5.47 10.22 -15.86
CA PHE A 125 5.14 8.94 -15.22
C PHE A 125 5.88 8.78 -13.88
N ARG A 126 7.20 8.96 -13.87
CA ARG A 126 8.03 8.78 -12.67
C ARG A 126 7.70 9.81 -11.60
N PHE A 127 7.42 11.05 -11.99
CA PHE A 127 6.98 12.10 -11.09
C PHE A 127 5.64 11.75 -10.44
N THR A 128 4.65 11.31 -11.22
CA THR A 128 3.33 10.90 -10.70
C THR A 128 3.43 9.75 -9.72
N CYS A 129 4.16 8.67 -10.05
CA CYS A 129 4.32 7.53 -9.15
C CYS A 129 5.03 7.95 -7.85
N SER A 130 6.10 8.75 -7.96
CA SER A 130 6.85 9.22 -6.78
C SER A 130 6.03 10.14 -5.89
N PHE A 131 5.21 11.01 -6.48
CA PHE A 131 4.32 11.91 -5.74
C PHE A 131 3.18 11.16 -5.05
N ALA A 132 2.60 10.16 -5.73
CA ALA A 132 1.52 9.35 -5.17
C ALA A 132 1.95 8.54 -3.95
N TYR A 133 3.24 8.22 -3.83
CA TYR A 133 3.79 7.42 -2.73
C TYR A 133 3.39 7.94 -1.34
N SER A 134 3.69 9.20 -1.02
CA SER A 134 3.38 9.79 0.29
C SER A 134 1.88 9.96 0.51
N LEU A 135 1.11 10.18 -0.58
CA LEU A 135 -0.35 10.25 -0.50
C LEU A 135 -0.94 8.88 -0.15
N LEU A 136 -0.44 7.81 -0.75
CA LEU A 136 -0.83 6.44 -0.43
C LEU A 136 -0.43 6.06 1.00
N GLU A 137 0.71 6.53 1.52
CA GLU A 137 1.13 6.30 2.93
C GLU A 137 0.14 6.91 3.90
N GLN A 138 -0.31 8.12 3.60
CA GLN A 138 -1.32 8.77 4.41
C GLN A 138 -2.69 8.10 4.26
N LEU A 139 -3.14 7.79 3.04
CA LEU A 139 -4.45 7.20 2.77
C LEU A 139 -4.59 5.79 3.35
N VAL A 140 -3.63 4.90 3.08
CA VAL A 140 -3.65 3.53 3.59
C VAL A 140 -3.44 3.53 5.11
N GLY A 141 -2.63 4.44 5.64
CA GLY A 141 -2.38 4.57 7.08
C GLY A 141 -3.58 5.07 7.88
N THR A 142 -4.39 6.01 7.37
CA THR A 142 -5.53 6.57 8.12
C THR A 142 -6.80 5.74 8.05
N ASN A 143 -7.02 4.97 6.98
CA ASN A 143 -8.24 4.16 6.79
C ASN A 143 -8.30 2.89 7.68
N ILE A 144 -7.30 2.64 8.53
CA ILE A 144 -7.21 1.43 9.35
C ILE A 144 -8.14 1.50 10.57
N TRP A 145 -8.54 2.70 11.05
CA TRP A 145 -9.25 2.84 12.33
C TRP A 145 -10.41 3.85 12.42
N GLU A 146 -10.85 4.51 11.35
CA GLU A 146 -12.07 5.33 11.42
C GLU A 146 -13.33 4.48 11.16
N ASP A 147 -13.89 3.92 12.22
CA ASP A 147 -15.35 3.83 12.34
C ASP A 147 -15.90 5.25 12.19
N HIS A 148 -16.95 5.43 11.38
CA HIS A 148 -17.73 6.65 11.07
C HIS A 148 -17.41 7.31 9.72
N ASN A 149 -18.08 6.81 8.68
CA ASN A 149 -18.22 7.41 7.35
C ASN A 149 -16.89 7.59 6.60
N ILE A 150 -16.91 7.45 5.29
CA ILE A 150 -15.81 7.90 4.44
C ILE A 150 -15.77 9.43 4.56
N GLY A 151 -15.07 9.92 5.59
CA GLY A 151 -14.98 11.31 6.01
C GLY A 151 -13.69 11.98 5.54
N SER A 152 -12.98 11.36 4.60
CA SER A 152 -11.82 12.01 3.99
C SER A 152 -12.31 13.03 2.97
N VAL A 153 -12.29 14.31 3.38
CA VAL A 153 -12.44 15.50 2.51
C VAL A 153 -11.59 15.34 1.25
N THR A 154 -10.46 14.65 1.33
CA THR A 154 -9.53 14.38 0.23
C THR A 154 -9.98 13.24 -0.70
N LEU A 155 -10.67 12.20 -0.21
CA LEU A 155 -11.26 11.17 -1.08
C LEU A 155 -12.40 11.75 -1.91
N GLY A 156 -13.19 12.64 -1.29
CA GLY A 156 -14.17 13.47 -2.01
C GLY A 156 -13.51 14.35 -3.06
N LEU A 157 -12.37 14.98 -2.76
CA LEU A 157 -11.62 15.80 -3.72
C LEU A 157 -10.94 14.97 -4.84
N LEU A 158 -10.40 13.79 -4.55
CA LEU A 158 -9.80 12.87 -5.52
C LEU A 158 -10.86 12.26 -6.44
N GLN A 159 -12.01 11.84 -5.89
CA GLN A 159 -13.15 11.39 -6.68
C GLN A 159 -13.68 12.52 -7.57
N ARG A 160 -13.84 13.73 -7.03
CA ARG A 160 -14.26 14.92 -7.81
C ARG A 160 -13.24 15.29 -8.89
N TYR A 161 -11.95 15.22 -8.60
CA TYR A 161 -10.87 15.43 -9.58
C TYR A 161 -10.91 14.38 -10.71
N MET A 162 -11.01 13.10 -10.36
CA MET A 162 -11.08 11.99 -11.33
C MET A 162 -12.37 12.01 -12.16
N ASN A 163 -13.46 12.59 -11.64
CA ASN A 163 -14.74 12.76 -12.33
C ASN A 163 -14.90 14.12 -13.05
N ASN A 164 -13.85 14.96 -13.11
CA ASN A 164 -13.88 16.29 -13.72
C ASN A 164 -14.90 17.27 -13.08
N GLU A 165 -15.17 17.11 -11.79
CA GLU A 165 -16.06 17.99 -11.02
C GLU A 165 -15.30 19.16 -10.38
N SER A 166 -16.03 20.23 -10.07
CA SER A 166 -15.48 21.42 -9.38
C SER A 166 -14.90 21.05 -8.01
N LEU A 167 -13.68 21.53 -7.75
CA LEU A 167 -12.89 21.30 -6.54
C LEU A 167 -13.25 22.23 -5.38
N GLU A 168 -14.21 23.15 -5.59
CA GLU A 168 -14.66 24.03 -4.51
C GLU A 168 -15.64 23.30 -3.57
N LEU A 169 -15.46 23.56 -2.27
CA LEU A 169 -16.33 23.13 -1.17
C LEU A 169 -17.49 24.11 -1.00
#